data_AF-A0A4D9EVX0-F1
#
_entry.id   AF-A0A4D9EVX0-F1
#
_cell.length_a   1.000
_cell.length_b   1.000
_cell.length_c   1.000
_cell.angle_alpha   90.00
_cell.angle_beta   90.00
_cell.angle_gamma   90.00
#
_symmetry.space_group_name_H-M   'P 1'
#
loop_
_entity.id
_entity.type
_entity.pdbx_description
1 polymer ?
#
loop_
_entity_poly.entity_id
_entity_poly.type
_entity_poly.pdbx_seq_one_letter_code
_entity_poly.pdbx_strand_id
1 'polypeptide(L)'
;MSGCPAAAALAACRQAWEQVLAKAKRAVVFVDAACAESLHWAGGGAGRLLEAGALNVKEFSSFEAGAAEQPKAVFVVSSLLKGRAVDIIRDIVSLSRFQYCVVFTAVSHAVHLLAHGAPGGAEPEGGSQAVFEQFEEKLCQWMGNMNYTAEVRHAPLLLAPISPHLFVTPAFASLFPMTPQDLARINSSRPEKKKFGSLNDLDFSSLPPELQLQIRTLVSGLNSLFECLNVREECFAIGTLSKIIAGDLANYSQAKNRRKTAQNRASVIFIDRTLDLTGAVGHHGDSLAEKIFSVLPRLPGHTNDVMVNMVELTALQTKDETCNIIAPGCLAQPK
;
A
#
# COMPACT_ATOMS: atom_id res chain seq x y z
N MET A 1 24.93 -13.29 -12.43
CA MET A 1 24.38 -12.39 -13.46
C MET A 1 23.58 -11.31 -12.74
N SER A 2 24.15 -10.13 -12.53
CA SER A 2 23.49 -9.01 -11.85
C SER A 2 22.42 -8.44 -12.78
N GLY A 3 21.14 -8.79 -12.57
CA GLY A 3 20.04 -8.15 -13.27
C GLY A 3 19.96 -6.66 -12.95
N CYS A 4 19.41 -5.86 -13.86
CA CYS A 4 19.14 -4.44 -13.62
C CYS A 4 18.25 -4.28 -12.37
N PRO A 5 18.62 -3.43 -11.37
CA PRO A 5 17.81 -3.24 -10.14
C PRO A 5 16.35 -2.85 -10.41
N ALA A 6 16.12 -2.06 -11.46
CA ALA A 6 14.79 -1.70 -11.94
C ALA A 6 13.96 -2.91 -12.39
N ALA A 7 14.58 -3.82 -13.16
CA ALA A 7 13.91 -5.05 -13.60
C ALA A 7 13.59 -5.97 -12.41
N ALA A 8 14.47 -6.03 -11.42
CA ALA A 8 14.25 -6.78 -10.19
C ALA A 8 13.12 -6.18 -9.34
N ALA A 9 13.05 -4.85 -9.20
CA ALA A 9 11.94 -4.18 -8.52
C ALA A 9 10.59 -4.41 -9.24
N LEU A 10 10.57 -4.36 -10.58
CA LEU A 10 9.39 -4.74 -11.36
C LEU A 10 8.99 -6.20 -11.15
N ALA A 11 9.96 -7.11 -11.09
CA ALA A 11 9.71 -8.52 -10.80
C ALA A 11 9.13 -8.69 -9.38
N ALA A 12 9.64 -7.95 -8.39
CA ALA A 12 9.11 -7.94 -7.02
C ALA A 12 7.63 -7.55 -6.99
N CYS A 13 7.25 -6.48 -7.72
CA CYS A 13 5.86 -6.03 -7.83
C CYS A 13 4.97 -7.13 -8.42
N ARG A 14 5.43 -7.78 -9.51
CA ARG A 14 4.69 -8.88 -10.14
C ARG A 14 4.54 -10.08 -9.22
N GLN A 15 5.63 -10.51 -8.57
CA GLN A 15 5.64 -11.64 -7.65
C GLN A 15 4.70 -11.43 -6.45
N ALA A 16 4.62 -10.19 -5.94
CA ALA A 16 3.68 -9.86 -4.87
C ALA A 16 2.22 -10.06 -5.32
N TRP A 17 1.88 -9.62 -6.54
CA TRP A 17 0.54 -9.82 -7.11
C TRP A 17 0.27 -11.26 -7.55
N GLU A 18 1.27 -12.03 -8.00
CA GLU A 18 1.10 -13.44 -8.38
C GLU A 18 0.54 -14.29 -7.25
N GLN A 19 0.89 -13.99 -6.00
CA GLN A 19 0.31 -14.67 -4.82
C GLN A 19 -1.20 -14.43 -4.70
N VAL A 20 -1.66 -13.20 -4.98
CA VAL A 20 -3.07 -12.83 -4.99
C VAL A 20 -3.79 -13.49 -6.16
N LEU A 21 -3.22 -13.39 -7.37
CA LEU A 21 -3.78 -13.97 -8.59
C LEU A 21 -3.96 -15.49 -8.47
N ALA A 22 -3.01 -16.19 -7.83
CA ALA A 22 -3.12 -17.63 -7.57
C ALA A 22 -4.35 -18.03 -6.73
N LYS A 23 -4.89 -17.09 -5.93
CA LYS A 23 -6.11 -17.30 -5.13
C LYS A 23 -7.36 -16.72 -5.77
N ALA A 24 -7.27 -15.96 -6.87
CA ALA A 24 -8.43 -15.27 -7.48
C ALA A 24 -9.42 -16.21 -8.18
N LYS A 25 -8.98 -17.39 -8.65
CA LYS A 25 -9.83 -18.34 -9.39
C LYS A 25 -11.13 -18.67 -8.64
N ARG A 26 -12.26 -18.47 -9.31
CA ARG A 26 -13.64 -18.65 -8.84
C ARG A 26 -14.01 -17.81 -7.60
N ALA A 27 -13.30 -16.72 -7.34
CA ALA A 27 -13.56 -15.84 -6.20
C ALA A 27 -14.22 -14.54 -6.64
N VAL A 28 -14.97 -13.92 -5.72
CA VAL A 28 -15.25 -12.48 -5.74
C VAL A 28 -14.08 -11.79 -5.06
N VAL A 29 -13.45 -10.84 -5.74
CA VAL A 29 -12.29 -10.12 -5.21
C VAL A 29 -12.72 -8.74 -4.73
N PHE A 30 -12.49 -8.42 -3.46
CA PHE A 30 -12.72 -7.11 -2.87
C PHE A 30 -11.36 -6.41 -2.68
N VAL A 31 -11.19 -5.23 -3.27
CA VAL A 31 -9.89 -4.53 -3.27
C VAL A 31 -10.08 -3.10 -2.79
N ASP A 32 -9.21 -2.63 -1.89
CA ASP A 32 -9.22 -1.23 -1.47
C ASP A 32 -8.58 -0.30 -2.52
N ALA A 33 -8.80 1.01 -2.38
CA ALA A 33 -8.36 1.97 -3.40
C ALA A 33 -6.84 1.95 -3.66
N ALA A 34 -6.02 1.82 -2.61
CA ALA A 34 -4.57 1.83 -2.75
C ALA A 34 -4.04 0.54 -3.43
N CYS A 35 -4.59 -0.62 -3.08
CA CYS A 35 -4.27 -1.87 -3.76
C CYS A 35 -4.81 -1.89 -5.19
N ALA A 36 -5.99 -1.32 -5.45
CA ALA A 36 -6.54 -1.21 -6.80
C ALA A 36 -5.65 -0.34 -7.70
N GLU A 37 -5.19 0.82 -7.20
CA GLU A 37 -4.23 1.67 -7.90
C GLU A 37 -2.88 0.97 -8.08
N SER A 38 -2.40 0.21 -7.08
CA SER A 38 -1.18 -0.59 -7.26
C SER A 38 -1.32 -1.61 -8.39
N LEU A 39 -2.45 -2.34 -8.46
CA LEU A 39 -2.72 -3.32 -9.51
C LEU A 39 -2.86 -2.68 -10.90
N HIS A 40 -3.50 -1.51 -10.95
CA HIS A 40 -3.67 -0.70 -12.15
C HIS A 40 -2.32 -0.48 -12.85
N TRP A 41 -1.34 0.02 -12.10
CA TRP A 41 0.03 0.24 -12.59
C TRP A 41 0.86 -1.05 -12.71
N ALA A 42 0.63 -2.06 -11.86
CA ALA A 42 1.42 -3.29 -11.85
C ALA A 42 1.09 -4.28 -12.98
N GLY A 43 0.09 -4.01 -13.82
CA GLY A 43 -0.06 -4.71 -15.10
C GLY A 43 -1.47 -4.93 -15.62
N GLY A 44 -2.40 -3.99 -15.44
CA GLY A 44 -3.71 -4.06 -16.13
C GLY A 44 -4.94 -4.08 -15.22
N GLY A 45 -4.80 -3.71 -13.95
CA GLY A 45 -5.94 -3.46 -13.07
C GLY A 45 -6.83 -4.70 -12.87
N ALA A 46 -8.14 -4.48 -12.78
CA ALA A 46 -9.13 -5.54 -12.56
C ALA A 46 -9.10 -6.62 -13.67
N GLY A 47 -8.67 -6.30 -14.88
CA GLY A 47 -8.54 -7.24 -15.99
C GLY A 47 -7.69 -8.45 -15.63
N ARG A 48 -6.55 -8.24 -14.94
CA ARG A 48 -5.67 -9.34 -14.50
C ARG A 48 -6.35 -10.30 -13.53
N LEU A 49 -7.19 -9.79 -12.63
CA LEU A 49 -7.92 -10.63 -11.67
C LEU A 49 -8.95 -11.49 -12.40
N LEU A 50 -9.64 -10.92 -13.39
CA LEU A 50 -10.61 -11.63 -14.24
C LEU A 50 -9.91 -12.70 -15.10
N GLU A 51 -8.76 -12.39 -15.70
CA GLU A 51 -7.92 -13.35 -16.43
C GLU A 51 -7.43 -14.50 -15.53
N ALA A 52 -7.13 -14.22 -14.26
CA ALA A 52 -6.81 -15.24 -13.25
C ALA A 52 -8.05 -16.05 -12.79
N GLY A 53 -9.23 -15.75 -13.32
CA GLY A 53 -10.48 -16.48 -13.09
C GLY A 53 -11.33 -15.94 -11.95
N ALA A 54 -11.13 -14.69 -11.51
CA ALA A 54 -12.08 -14.02 -10.62
C ALA A 54 -13.46 -13.95 -11.29
N LEU A 55 -14.52 -14.19 -10.50
CA LEU A 55 -15.91 -14.09 -10.97
C LEU A 55 -16.37 -12.64 -11.01
N ASN A 56 -15.86 -11.81 -10.10
CA ASN A 56 -16.17 -10.39 -10.00
C ASN A 56 -15.06 -9.67 -9.24
N VAL A 57 -14.90 -8.37 -9.47
CA VAL A 57 -14.01 -7.47 -8.72
C VAL A 57 -14.86 -6.32 -8.20
N LYS A 58 -14.83 -6.12 -6.89
CA LYS A 58 -15.68 -5.17 -6.16
C LYS A 58 -14.84 -4.24 -5.30
N GLU A 59 -15.39 -3.06 -5.03
CA GLU A 59 -14.81 -2.15 -4.05
C GLU A 59 -14.80 -2.78 -2.65
N PHE A 60 -13.74 -2.52 -1.89
CA PHE A 60 -13.70 -2.86 -0.48
C PHE A 60 -14.58 -1.90 0.35
N SER A 61 -15.87 -2.24 0.47
CA SER A 61 -16.90 -1.40 1.10
C SER A 61 -17.95 -2.24 1.85
N SER A 62 -18.43 -1.75 3.00
CA SER A 62 -19.49 -2.42 3.78
C SER A 62 -20.82 -2.54 3.03
N PHE A 63 -20.99 -1.83 1.91
CA PHE A 63 -22.19 -1.89 1.07
C PHE A 63 -22.12 -2.98 -0.02
N GLU A 64 -21.01 -3.71 -0.10
CA GLU A 64 -20.81 -4.79 -1.04
C GLU A 64 -21.01 -6.17 -0.40
N ALA A 65 -21.36 -7.15 -1.22
CA ALA A 65 -21.53 -8.54 -0.81
C ALA A 65 -21.28 -9.52 -1.98
N GLY A 66 -20.99 -10.77 -1.68
CA GLY A 66 -20.99 -11.87 -2.65
C GLY A 66 -22.39 -12.42 -2.88
N ALA A 67 -22.66 -12.86 -4.10
CA ALA A 67 -23.91 -13.53 -4.44
C ALA A 67 -23.95 -14.97 -3.88
N ALA A 68 -25.13 -15.58 -3.86
CA ALA A 68 -25.36 -16.88 -3.21
C ALA A 68 -24.55 -18.03 -3.85
N GLU A 69 -24.29 -17.94 -5.15
CA GLU A 69 -23.53 -18.89 -5.97
C GLU A 69 -22.01 -18.67 -5.93
N GLN A 70 -21.54 -17.68 -5.17
CA GLN A 70 -20.14 -17.28 -5.09
C GLN A 70 -19.57 -17.67 -3.71
N PRO A 71 -19.16 -18.94 -3.48
CA PRO A 71 -18.76 -19.41 -2.16
C PRO A 71 -17.34 -18.98 -1.75
N LYS A 72 -16.62 -18.22 -2.58
CA LYS A 72 -15.23 -17.86 -2.35
C LYS A 72 -15.02 -16.35 -2.45
N ALA A 73 -14.33 -15.78 -1.47
CA ALA A 73 -13.92 -14.39 -1.45
C ALA A 73 -12.41 -14.25 -1.34
N VAL A 74 -11.86 -13.24 -2.01
CA VAL A 74 -10.48 -12.77 -1.81
C VAL A 74 -10.55 -11.29 -1.45
N PHE A 75 -10.01 -10.91 -0.30
CA PHE A 75 -9.86 -9.53 0.12
C PHE A 75 -8.41 -9.10 -0.10
N VAL A 76 -8.19 -7.91 -0.64
CA VAL A 76 -6.86 -7.35 -0.85
C VAL A 76 -6.83 -5.94 -0.29
N VAL A 77 -6.14 -5.76 0.84
CA VAL A 77 -6.16 -4.52 1.61
C VAL A 77 -4.76 -3.99 1.90
N SER A 78 -4.60 -2.68 1.82
CA SER A 78 -3.38 -1.94 2.12
C SER A 78 -3.25 -1.57 3.61
N SER A 79 -4.33 -1.69 4.38
CA SER A 79 -4.40 -1.33 5.79
C SER A 79 -4.19 -2.50 6.74
N LEU A 80 -3.97 -2.18 8.03
CA LEU A 80 -4.06 -3.16 9.12
C LEU A 80 -5.41 -3.85 9.13
N LEU A 81 -5.41 -5.13 9.51
CA LEU A 81 -6.61 -5.88 9.89
C LEU A 81 -7.05 -5.48 11.31
N LYS A 82 -7.32 -4.19 11.51
CA LYS A 82 -7.83 -3.58 12.75
C LYS A 82 -8.78 -2.43 12.42
N GLY A 83 -9.76 -2.18 13.30
CA GLY A 83 -10.71 -1.09 13.15
C GLY A 83 -11.54 -1.23 11.87
N ARG A 84 -11.64 -0.15 11.08
CA ARG A 84 -12.54 -0.06 9.92
C ARG A 84 -12.38 -1.20 8.91
N ALA A 85 -11.16 -1.65 8.63
CA ALA A 85 -10.96 -2.75 7.68
C ALA A 85 -11.62 -4.06 8.17
N VAL A 86 -11.58 -4.31 9.47
CA VAL A 86 -12.23 -5.47 10.08
C VAL A 86 -13.74 -5.35 10.02
N ASP A 87 -14.27 -4.16 10.29
CA ASP A 87 -15.71 -3.91 10.20
C ASP A 87 -16.21 -4.14 8.77
N ILE A 88 -15.51 -3.61 7.76
CA ILE A 88 -15.86 -3.82 6.34
C ILE A 88 -15.82 -5.31 5.98
N ILE A 89 -14.75 -6.03 6.34
CA ILE A 89 -14.64 -7.47 6.06
C ILE A 89 -15.79 -8.24 6.73
N ARG A 90 -16.08 -7.95 8.01
CA ARG A 90 -17.19 -8.58 8.73
C ARG A 90 -18.51 -8.33 8.02
N ASP A 91 -18.82 -7.07 7.68
CA ASP A 91 -20.07 -6.70 7.04
C ASP A 91 -20.25 -7.44 5.70
N ILE A 92 -19.21 -7.44 4.84
CA ILE A 92 -19.21 -8.16 3.56
C ILE A 92 -19.42 -9.66 3.80
N VAL A 93 -18.66 -10.28 4.71
CA VAL A 93 -18.73 -11.73 4.97
C VAL A 93 -20.10 -12.12 5.52
N SER A 94 -20.64 -11.37 6.49
CA SER A 94 -21.93 -11.64 7.12
C SER A 94 -23.12 -11.45 6.18
N LEU A 95 -22.99 -10.62 5.14
CA LEU A 95 -24.01 -10.44 4.10
C LEU A 95 -23.88 -11.44 2.94
N SER A 96 -22.85 -12.29 2.95
CA SER A 96 -22.52 -13.21 1.86
C SER A 96 -22.71 -14.68 2.24
N ARG A 97 -22.55 -15.58 1.27
CA ARG A 97 -22.56 -17.05 1.49
C ARG A 97 -21.20 -17.69 1.25
N PHE A 98 -20.15 -17.05 1.75
CA PHE A 98 -18.80 -17.56 1.59
C PHE A 98 -18.55 -18.80 2.45
N GLN A 99 -17.79 -19.72 1.90
CA GLN A 99 -17.28 -20.94 2.53
C GLN A 99 -15.73 -20.97 2.51
N TYR A 100 -15.14 -20.07 1.73
CA TYR A 100 -13.70 -19.91 1.63
C TYR A 100 -13.32 -18.43 1.48
N CYS A 101 -12.73 -17.85 2.52
CA CYS A 101 -12.23 -16.48 2.52
C CYS A 101 -10.71 -16.45 2.55
N VAL A 102 -10.09 -15.66 1.68
CA VAL A 102 -8.65 -15.37 1.73
C VAL A 102 -8.46 -13.87 1.88
N VAL A 103 -7.67 -13.44 2.85
CA VAL A 103 -7.33 -12.02 3.06
C VAL A 103 -5.85 -11.82 2.80
N PHE A 104 -5.54 -11.02 1.78
CA PHE A 104 -4.20 -10.48 1.57
C PHE A 104 -4.12 -9.09 2.16
N THR A 105 -3.12 -8.86 3.01
CA THR A 105 -2.78 -7.54 3.54
C THR A 105 -1.39 -7.10 3.06
N ALA A 106 -1.26 -5.83 2.69
CA ALA A 106 0.03 -5.20 2.40
C ALA A 106 0.85 -4.88 3.65
N VAL A 107 0.25 -5.06 4.84
CA VAL A 107 0.90 -4.78 6.12
C VAL A 107 1.47 -6.08 6.70
N SER A 108 2.75 -6.09 7.04
CA SER A 108 3.41 -7.29 7.53
C SER A 108 2.90 -7.76 8.89
N HIS A 109 3.18 -9.02 9.21
CA HIS A 109 2.79 -9.61 10.49
C HIS A 109 3.41 -8.86 11.69
N ALA A 110 4.66 -8.42 11.61
CA ALA A 110 5.29 -7.68 12.71
C ALA A 110 4.63 -6.32 12.99
N VAL A 111 4.14 -5.65 11.95
CA VAL A 111 3.42 -4.38 12.11
C VAL A 111 2.04 -4.64 12.72
N HIS A 112 1.38 -5.74 12.35
CA HIS A 112 0.15 -6.19 13.02
C HIS A 112 0.36 -6.49 14.51
N LEU A 113 1.42 -7.23 14.88
CA LEU A 113 1.74 -7.54 16.28
C LEU A 113 1.95 -6.26 17.11
N LEU A 114 2.69 -5.29 16.56
CA LEU A 114 2.88 -4.00 17.20
C LEU A 114 1.55 -3.29 17.46
N ALA A 115 0.68 -3.23 16.46
CA ALA A 115 -0.60 -2.53 16.54
C ALA A 115 -1.59 -3.19 17.52
N HIS A 116 -1.43 -4.48 17.81
CA HIS A 116 -2.24 -5.23 18.77
C HIS A 116 -1.68 -5.21 20.20
N GLY A 117 -0.58 -4.47 20.44
CA GLY A 117 -0.10 -4.18 21.79
C GLY A 117 0.85 -5.21 22.38
N ALA A 118 1.58 -5.98 21.56
CA ALA A 118 2.72 -6.76 22.06
C ALA A 118 3.78 -5.79 22.63
N PRO A 119 4.03 -5.76 23.95
CA PRO A 119 4.98 -4.83 24.52
C PRO A 119 6.39 -5.30 24.17
N GLY A 120 7.15 -4.44 23.47
CA GLY A 120 8.60 -4.45 23.44
C GLY A 120 9.28 -5.71 22.88
N GLY A 121 9.54 -5.75 21.58
CA GLY A 121 10.78 -6.27 20.97
C GLY A 121 11.23 -7.72 21.27
N ALA A 122 10.49 -8.49 22.05
CA ALA A 122 10.73 -9.89 22.34
C ALA A 122 9.64 -10.69 21.61
N GLU A 123 10.09 -11.48 20.63
CA GLU A 123 9.29 -12.55 20.06
C GLU A 123 8.82 -13.44 21.22
N PRO A 124 7.51 -13.68 21.40
CA PRO A 124 7.10 -14.81 22.22
C PRO A 124 7.64 -16.05 21.51
N GLU A 125 8.53 -16.80 22.17
CA GLU A 125 8.85 -18.17 21.76
C GLU A 125 7.52 -18.95 21.70
N GLY A 126 6.96 -19.09 20.48
CA GLY A 126 5.68 -19.75 20.21
C GLY A 126 4.46 -18.86 19.90
N GLY A 127 4.58 -17.53 19.74
CA GLY A 127 3.41 -16.63 19.57
C GLY A 127 3.35 -15.81 18.27
N SER A 128 4.27 -16.02 17.34
CA SER A 128 4.46 -15.19 16.13
C SER A 128 3.52 -15.52 14.97
N GLN A 129 2.53 -16.40 15.15
CA GLN A 129 1.52 -16.75 14.14
C GLN A 129 0.09 -16.36 14.56
N ALA A 130 -0.06 -15.91 15.82
CA ALA A 130 -1.35 -15.79 16.47
C ALA A 130 -2.26 -14.70 15.88
N VAL A 131 -1.75 -13.60 15.30
CA VAL A 131 -2.63 -12.50 14.86
C VAL A 131 -3.38 -12.86 13.59
N PHE A 132 -2.70 -13.48 12.62
CA PHE A 132 -3.34 -13.93 11.38
C PHE A 132 -4.25 -15.13 11.65
N GLU A 133 -3.81 -16.10 12.46
CA GLU A 133 -4.63 -17.25 12.87
C GLU A 133 -5.90 -16.82 13.64
N GLN A 134 -5.79 -15.88 14.59
CA GLN A 134 -6.97 -15.32 15.27
C GLN A 134 -7.92 -14.61 14.30
N PHE A 135 -7.40 -14.00 13.23
CA PHE A 135 -8.25 -13.38 12.22
C PHE A 135 -8.91 -14.43 11.31
N GLU A 136 -8.22 -15.53 11.00
CA GLU A 136 -8.79 -16.69 10.31
C GLU A 136 -9.94 -17.30 11.11
N GLU A 137 -9.77 -17.47 12.42
CA GLU A 137 -10.85 -17.94 13.31
C GLU A 137 -12.06 -17.00 13.29
N LYS A 138 -11.84 -15.68 13.35
CA LYS A 138 -12.91 -14.68 13.24
C LYS A 138 -13.63 -14.74 11.89
N LEU A 139 -12.91 -14.93 10.79
CA LEU A 139 -13.50 -15.11 9.48
C LEU A 139 -14.42 -16.34 9.45
N CYS A 140 -13.97 -17.48 10.00
CA CYS A 140 -14.79 -18.68 10.10
C CYS A 140 -16.04 -18.47 10.96
N GLN A 141 -15.92 -17.72 12.07
CA GLN A 141 -17.05 -17.32 12.90
C GLN A 141 -18.05 -16.45 12.12
N TRP A 142 -17.58 -15.45 11.37
CA TRP A 142 -18.45 -14.57 10.58
C TRP A 142 -19.11 -15.27 9.40
N MET A 143 -18.45 -16.26 8.79
CA MET A 143 -19.07 -17.14 7.79
C MET A 143 -20.10 -18.11 8.42
N GLY A 144 -20.16 -18.20 9.75
CA GLY A 144 -21.14 -19.00 10.48
C GLY A 144 -20.82 -20.50 10.60
N ASN A 145 -19.61 -20.93 10.20
CA ASN A 145 -19.21 -22.34 10.28
C ASN A 145 -17.69 -22.48 10.43
N MET A 146 -17.26 -23.09 11.54
CA MET A 146 -15.85 -23.32 11.84
C MET A 146 -15.16 -24.34 10.92
N ASN A 147 -15.93 -25.13 10.15
CA ASN A 147 -15.40 -26.05 9.15
C ASN A 147 -15.11 -25.39 7.80
N TYR A 148 -15.46 -24.12 7.64
CA TYR A 148 -15.08 -23.35 6.45
C TYR A 148 -13.61 -22.96 6.48
N THR A 149 -13.10 -22.53 5.33
CA THR A 149 -11.68 -22.22 5.17
C THR A 149 -11.47 -20.71 5.23
N ALA A 150 -10.56 -20.27 6.10
CA ALA A 150 -10.05 -18.91 6.13
C ALA A 150 -8.54 -18.94 6.01
N GLU A 151 -7.98 -17.99 5.25
CA GLU A 151 -6.53 -17.79 5.16
C GLU A 151 -6.22 -16.29 5.22
N VAL A 152 -5.20 -15.92 5.99
CA VAL A 152 -4.69 -14.55 6.07
C VAL A 152 -3.22 -14.54 5.71
N ARG A 153 -2.87 -13.76 4.68
CA ARG A 153 -1.53 -13.74 4.10
C ARG A 153 -1.02 -12.32 3.94
N HIS A 154 0.27 -12.15 4.16
CA HIS A 154 0.97 -10.91 3.82
C HIS A 154 1.45 -10.97 2.36
N ALA A 155 1.11 -9.94 1.58
CA ALA A 155 1.67 -9.71 0.24
C ALA A 155 2.24 -8.29 0.19
N PRO A 156 3.54 -8.08 -0.04
CA PRO A 156 4.16 -6.75 0.02
C PRO A 156 3.82 -5.91 -1.22
N LEU A 157 2.58 -5.42 -1.29
CA LEU A 157 2.04 -4.58 -2.37
C LEU A 157 2.45 -3.10 -2.22
N LEU A 158 3.72 -2.86 -1.89
CA LEU A 158 4.25 -1.52 -1.60
C LEU A 158 4.30 -0.64 -2.86
N LEU A 159 4.85 -1.18 -3.95
CA LEU A 159 5.22 -0.42 -5.14
C LEU A 159 4.19 -0.57 -6.25
N ALA A 160 3.96 0.52 -6.97
CA ALA A 160 3.21 0.59 -8.22
C ALA A 160 4.14 1.18 -9.30
N PRO A 161 4.53 0.41 -10.33
CA PRO A 161 5.50 0.87 -11.32
C PRO A 161 4.87 1.77 -12.39
N ILE A 162 5.31 3.02 -12.47
CA ILE A 162 4.90 3.96 -13.53
C ILE A 162 5.81 3.82 -14.76
N SER A 163 7.11 3.66 -14.53
CA SER A 163 8.12 3.43 -15.57
C SER A 163 9.18 2.44 -15.06
N PRO A 164 10.15 1.98 -15.88
CA PRO A 164 11.17 1.05 -15.41
C PRO A 164 11.95 1.54 -14.17
N HIS A 165 12.12 2.85 -14.02
CA HIS A 165 12.92 3.45 -12.94
C HIS A 165 12.09 4.30 -11.96
N LEU A 166 10.78 4.41 -12.17
CA LEU A 166 9.87 5.21 -11.35
C LEU A 166 8.78 4.33 -10.78
N PHE A 167 8.72 4.30 -9.45
CA PHE A 167 7.71 3.58 -8.68
C PHE A 167 7.06 4.55 -7.71
N VAL A 168 5.76 4.39 -7.52
CA VAL A 168 5.00 5.13 -6.51
C VAL A 168 4.48 4.16 -5.45
N THR A 169 4.04 4.71 -4.32
CA THR A 169 3.53 3.95 -3.18
C THR A 169 2.12 4.46 -2.82
N PRO A 170 1.07 4.04 -3.57
CA PRO A 170 -0.28 4.60 -3.43
C PRO A 170 -0.83 4.59 -2.00
N ALA A 171 -0.55 3.53 -1.23
CA ALA A 171 -0.95 3.40 0.17
C ALA A 171 -0.38 4.49 1.10
N PHE A 172 0.64 5.22 0.64
CA PHE A 172 1.34 6.28 1.38
C PHE A 172 1.14 7.67 0.75
N ALA A 173 0.15 7.84 -0.14
CA ALA A 173 -0.10 9.13 -0.80
C ALA A 173 -0.39 10.29 0.18
N SER A 174 -0.85 10.00 1.39
CA SER A 174 -1.06 10.99 2.46
C SER A 174 0.14 11.20 3.39
N LEU A 175 1.22 10.42 3.25
CA LEU A 175 2.41 10.56 4.07
C LEU A 175 3.20 11.78 3.59
N PHE A 176 3.17 12.85 4.38
CA PHE A 176 3.83 14.12 4.05
C PHE A 176 4.78 14.55 5.18
N PRO A 177 5.92 15.19 4.89
CA PRO A 177 6.83 15.70 5.92
C PRO A 177 6.13 16.67 6.88
N MET A 178 6.49 16.57 8.15
CA MET A 178 5.88 17.39 9.21
C MET A 178 6.13 18.88 8.98
N THR A 179 5.12 19.69 9.32
CA THR A 179 5.15 21.14 9.27
C THR A 179 5.28 21.74 10.67
N PRO A 180 5.58 23.04 10.81
CA PRO A 180 5.57 23.71 12.12
C PRO A 180 4.22 23.60 12.87
N GLN A 181 3.11 23.42 12.14
CA GLN A 181 1.79 23.22 12.76
C GLN A 181 1.70 21.85 13.46
N ASP A 182 2.35 20.82 12.90
CA ASP A 182 2.39 19.49 13.50
C ASP A 182 3.23 19.49 14.79
N LEU A 183 4.32 20.26 14.82
CA LEU A 183 5.09 20.49 16.05
C LEU A 183 4.22 21.11 17.16
N ALA A 184 3.42 22.12 16.82
CA ALA A 184 2.50 22.75 17.77
C ALA A 184 1.47 21.75 18.31
N ARG A 185 0.92 20.89 17.45
CA ARG A 185 0.01 19.81 17.86
C ARG A 185 0.69 18.80 18.77
N ILE A 186 1.90 18.35 18.45
CA ILE A 186 2.68 17.41 19.28
C ILE A 186 3.00 18.03 20.65
N ASN A 187 3.31 19.33 20.69
CA ASN A 187 3.60 20.05 21.93
C ASN A 187 2.35 20.37 22.76
N SER A 188 1.15 20.34 22.18
CA SER A 188 -0.10 20.68 22.89
C SER A 188 -0.41 19.73 24.06
N SER A 189 -0.02 18.47 23.94
CA SER A 189 -0.20 17.44 24.98
C SER A 189 0.98 17.34 25.95
N ARG A 190 2.00 18.20 25.81
CA ARG A 190 3.26 18.11 26.57
C ARG A 190 3.37 19.21 27.62
N PRO A 191 3.91 18.89 28.83
CA PRO A 191 4.29 19.92 29.80
C PRO A 191 5.33 20.87 29.19
N GLU A 192 5.27 22.18 29.54
CA GLU A 192 6.16 23.22 29.00
C GLU A 192 7.64 22.81 28.96
N LYS A 193 8.16 22.22 30.05
CA LYS A 193 9.57 21.80 30.16
C LYS A 193 9.98 20.64 29.24
N LYS A 194 9.01 19.95 28.62
CA LYS A 194 9.22 18.79 27.73
C LYS A 194 8.80 19.07 26.28
N LYS A 195 8.48 20.33 25.96
CA LYS A 195 8.17 20.74 24.59
C LYS A 195 9.43 20.75 23.74
N PHE A 196 9.28 20.38 22.49
CA PHE A 196 10.34 20.46 21.49
C PHE A 196 10.46 21.88 20.96
N GLY A 197 11.70 22.35 20.77
CA GLY A 197 11.98 23.69 20.22
C GLY A 197 11.94 23.73 18.69
N SER A 198 12.25 22.59 18.05
CA SER A 198 12.30 22.45 16.60
C SER A 198 11.78 21.09 16.15
N LEU A 199 11.37 21.00 14.88
CA LEU A 199 11.06 19.72 14.23
C LEU A 199 12.25 18.76 14.27
N ASN A 200 13.49 19.28 14.23
CA ASN A 200 14.70 18.46 14.29
C ASN A 200 14.90 17.75 15.63
N ASP A 201 14.20 18.17 16.69
CA ASP A 201 14.29 17.56 18.02
C ASP A 201 13.35 16.34 18.15
N LEU A 202 12.52 16.08 17.14
CA LEU A 202 11.58 14.97 17.12
C LEU A 202 12.30 13.66 16.84
N ASP A 203 11.94 12.63 17.60
CA ASP A 203 12.33 11.24 17.36
C ASP A 203 11.11 10.38 17.01
N PHE A 204 11.33 9.12 16.61
CA PHE A 204 10.25 8.20 16.27
C PHE A 204 9.22 8.05 17.40
N SER A 205 9.67 7.96 18.66
CA SER A 205 8.80 7.74 19.82
C SER A 205 7.91 8.94 20.16
N SER A 206 8.32 10.12 19.71
CA SER A 206 7.63 11.38 19.94
C SER A 206 6.44 11.62 19.00
N LEU A 207 6.34 10.84 17.91
CA LEU A 207 5.32 10.99 16.88
C LEU A 207 3.96 10.46 17.31
N PRO A 208 2.85 10.94 16.72
CA PRO A 208 1.54 10.33 16.91
C PRO A 208 1.54 8.82 16.55
N PRO A 209 0.79 7.97 17.28
CA PRO A 209 0.76 6.52 17.03
C PRO A 209 0.42 6.14 15.59
N GLU A 210 -0.48 6.88 14.95
CA GLU A 210 -0.90 6.66 13.56
C GLU A 210 0.27 6.88 12.59
N LEU A 211 1.07 7.93 12.81
CA LEU A 211 2.25 8.22 12.00
C LEU A 211 3.38 7.21 12.27
N GLN A 212 3.60 6.82 13.53
CA GLN A 212 4.55 5.75 13.87
C GLN A 212 4.21 4.46 13.12
N LEU A 213 2.92 4.11 13.07
CA LEU A 213 2.44 2.94 12.37
C LEU A 213 2.64 3.06 10.85
N GLN A 214 2.30 4.20 10.24
CA GLN A 214 2.54 4.43 8.81
C GLN A 214 4.03 4.29 8.47
N ILE A 215 4.93 4.89 9.26
CA ILE A 215 6.38 4.77 9.05
C ILE A 215 6.80 3.30 9.12
N ARG A 216 6.32 2.53 10.12
CA ARG A 216 6.67 1.11 10.24
C ARG A 216 6.13 0.25 9.11
N THR A 217 4.94 0.55 8.60
CA THR A 217 4.42 -0.13 7.40
C THR A 217 5.32 0.14 6.20
N LEU A 218 5.75 1.39 5.99
CA LEU A 218 6.67 1.76 4.92
C LEU A 218 8.02 1.06 5.06
N VAL A 219 8.62 1.11 6.26
CA VAL A 219 9.89 0.46 6.59
C VAL A 219 9.82 -1.05 6.36
N SER A 220 8.73 -1.69 6.76
CA SER A 220 8.51 -3.12 6.53
C SER A 220 8.42 -3.45 5.04
N GLY A 221 7.68 -2.65 4.26
CA GLY A 221 7.60 -2.80 2.82
C GLY A 221 8.96 -2.60 2.12
N LEU A 222 9.73 -1.59 2.53
CA LEU A 222 11.09 -1.35 2.04
C LEU A 222 12.00 -2.54 2.36
N ASN A 223 11.88 -3.12 3.56
CA ASN A 223 12.63 -4.32 3.90
C ASN A 223 12.30 -5.49 2.99
N SER A 224 11.01 -5.74 2.69
CA SER A 224 10.59 -6.78 1.74
C SER A 224 11.11 -6.51 0.32
N LEU A 225 11.12 -5.25 -0.12
CA LEU A 225 11.72 -4.87 -1.39
C LEU A 225 13.22 -5.20 -1.42
N PHE A 226 13.97 -4.79 -0.39
CA PHE A 226 15.41 -5.04 -0.33
C PHE A 226 15.75 -6.54 -0.22
N GLU A 227 14.85 -7.34 0.37
CA GLU A 227 14.97 -8.79 0.38
C GLU A 227 14.87 -9.36 -1.03
N CYS A 228 13.86 -8.94 -1.81
CA CYS A 228 13.70 -9.35 -3.20
C CYS A 228 14.89 -8.91 -4.08
N LEU A 229 15.42 -7.71 -3.84
CA LEU A 229 16.59 -7.20 -4.53
C LEU A 229 17.92 -7.84 -4.08
N ASN A 230 17.91 -8.62 -2.99
CA ASN A 230 19.11 -9.18 -2.35
C ASN A 230 20.18 -8.12 -2.07
N VAL A 231 19.77 -6.96 -1.53
CA VAL A 231 20.66 -5.83 -1.21
C VAL A 231 20.74 -5.58 0.28
N ARG A 232 21.92 -5.13 0.73
CA ARG A 232 22.13 -4.41 1.98
C ARG A 232 22.09 -2.92 1.69
N GLU A 233 21.16 -2.24 2.33
CA GLU A 233 20.95 -0.81 2.23
C GLU A 233 21.93 -0.02 3.12
N GLU A 234 22.36 1.14 2.61
CA GLU A 234 22.99 2.22 3.35
C GLU A 234 22.10 3.46 3.23
N CYS A 235 21.63 3.99 4.35
CA CYS A 235 20.60 5.02 4.38
C CYS A 235 21.20 6.42 4.54
N PHE A 236 20.80 7.33 3.66
CA PHE A 236 21.06 8.77 3.74
C PHE A 236 19.73 9.50 3.84
N ALA A 237 19.67 10.60 4.58
CA ALA A 237 18.43 11.31 4.79
C ALA A 237 18.62 12.83 4.84
N ILE A 238 17.73 13.55 4.18
CA ILE A 238 17.67 15.02 4.20
C ILE A 238 16.22 15.42 4.53
N GLY A 239 16.06 16.13 5.64
CA GLY A 239 14.74 16.45 6.21
C GLY A 239 14.42 15.66 7.48
N THR A 240 13.49 16.17 8.28
CA THR A 240 13.13 15.61 9.60
C THR A 240 12.45 14.25 9.46
N LEU A 241 11.42 14.14 8.62
CA LEU A 241 10.66 12.88 8.50
C LEU A 241 11.55 11.80 7.86
N SER A 242 12.32 12.17 6.84
CA SER A 242 13.31 11.31 6.20
C SER A 242 14.34 10.75 7.19
N LYS A 243 14.86 11.56 8.10
CA LYS A 243 15.79 11.09 9.15
C LYS A 243 15.13 10.08 10.08
N ILE A 244 13.87 10.30 10.47
CA ILE A 244 13.13 9.38 11.32
C ILE A 244 12.88 8.05 10.59
N ILE A 245 12.44 8.08 9.33
CA ILE A 245 12.22 6.87 8.52
C ILE A 245 13.53 6.11 8.32
N ALA A 246 14.61 6.79 7.95
CA ALA A 246 15.92 6.17 7.78
C ALA A 246 16.45 5.56 9.09
N GLY A 247 16.25 6.24 10.22
CA GLY A 247 16.61 5.74 11.54
C GLY A 247 15.80 4.51 11.96
N ASP A 248 14.48 4.51 11.75
CA ASP A 248 13.62 3.36 12.03
C ASP A 248 13.99 2.17 11.14
N LEU A 249 14.21 2.40 9.84
CA LEU A 249 14.71 1.39 8.92
C LEU A 249 16.04 0.82 9.39
N ALA A 250 17.03 1.65 9.71
CA ALA A 250 18.35 1.18 10.19
C ALA A 250 18.22 0.28 11.45
N ASN A 251 17.28 0.61 12.34
CA ASN A 251 17.03 -0.15 13.57
C ASN A 251 16.02 -1.30 13.41
N TYR A 252 15.47 -1.50 12.20
CA TYR A 252 14.44 -2.51 11.94
C TYR A 252 14.96 -3.94 12.19
N SER A 253 14.41 -4.61 13.20
CA SER A 253 14.90 -5.90 13.69
C SER A 253 14.82 -7.02 12.65
N GLN A 254 13.75 -7.05 11.85
CA GLN A 254 13.53 -8.10 10.84
C GLN A 254 14.52 -8.01 9.67
N ALA A 255 15.21 -6.87 9.49
CA ALA A 255 16.22 -6.70 8.45
C ALA A 255 17.59 -7.30 8.82
N LYS A 256 17.81 -7.69 10.09
CA LYS A 256 19.14 -8.12 10.58
C LYS A 256 19.73 -9.28 9.78
N ASN A 257 18.94 -10.33 9.51
CA ASN A 257 19.42 -11.51 8.80
C ASN A 257 19.71 -11.19 7.33
N ARG A 258 18.78 -10.53 6.64
CA ARG A 258 18.97 -10.05 5.26
C ARG A 258 20.25 -9.23 5.11
N ARG A 259 20.50 -8.27 6.00
CA ARG A 259 21.72 -7.42 5.92
C ARG A 259 23.03 -8.19 6.11
N LYS A 260 23.00 -9.32 6.80
CA LYS A 260 24.18 -10.19 6.97
C LYS A 260 24.44 -11.07 5.74
N THR A 261 23.39 -11.52 5.07
CA THR A 261 23.47 -12.49 3.97
C THR A 261 23.43 -11.85 2.58
N ALA A 262 22.98 -10.60 2.47
CA ALA A 262 22.85 -9.92 1.20
C ALA A 262 24.19 -9.83 0.44
N GLN A 263 24.15 -10.16 -0.84
CA GLN A 263 25.33 -10.18 -1.71
C GLN A 263 25.65 -8.80 -2.32
N ASN A 264 24.63 -7.94 -2.44
CA ASN A 264 24.75 -6.64 -3.06
C ASN A 264 24.61 -5.51 -2.04
N ARG A 265 25.05 -4.31 -2.40
CA ARG A 265 24.84 -3.09 -1.61
C ARG A 265 24.04 -2.07 -2.42
N ALA A 266 23.22 -1.28 -1.73
CA ALA A 266 22.47 -0.19 -2.33
C ALA A 266 22.48 1.03 -1.40
N SER A 267 22.67 2.22 -1.97
CA SER A 267 22.46 3.47 -1.23
C SER A 267 21.01 3.89 -1.40
N VAL A 268 20.35 4.22 -0.29
CA VAL A 268 18.96 4.69 -0.26
C VAL A 268 18.96 6.10 0.31
N ILE A 269 18.42 7.04 -0.47
CA ILE A 269 18.37 8.46 -0.09
C ILE A 269 16.92 8.83 0.17
N PHE A 270 16.61 9.24 1.40
CA PHE A 270 15.32 9.77 1.82
C PHE A 270 15.36 11.29 1.78
N ILE A 271 14.39 11.91 1.11
CA ILE A 271 14.34 13.37 0.94
C ILE A 271 12.94 13.86 1.28
N ASP A 272 12.82 14.78 2.22
CA ASP A 272 11.55 15.43 2.54
C ASP A 272 11.16 16.38 1.41
N ARG A 273 9.95 16.20 0.86
CA ARG A 273 9.39 17.07 -0.19
C ARG A 273 9.34 18.55 0.21
N THR A 274 9.26 18.86 1.51
CA THR A 274 9.26 20.24 2.02
C THR A 274 10.55 21.01 1.74
N LEU A 275 11.65 20.32 1.36
CA LEU A 275 12.90 20.95 0.94
C LEU A 275 12.81 21.55 -0.47
N ASP A 276 11.82 21.14 -1.26
CA ASP A 276 11.54 21.72 -2.56
C ASP A 276 10.02 21.69 -2.79
N LEU A 277 9.30 22.72 -2.36
CA LEU A 277 7.86 22.82 -2.71
C LEU A 277 7.68 23.43 -4.10
N THR A 278 8.63 24.27 -4.51
CA THR A 278 8.63 25.01 -5.76
C THR A 278 8.63 24.12 -6.99
N GLY A 279 9.46 23.07 -7.02
CA GLY A 279 9.53 22.15 -8.15
C GLY A 279 8.22 21.40 -8.38
N ALA A 280 7.47 21.09 -7.31
CA ALA A 280 6.19 20.38 -7.42
C ALA A 280 5.02 21.27 -7.88
N VAL A 281 5.11 22.59 -7.71
CA VAL A 281 4.06 23.56 -8.09
C VAL A 281 4.46 24.45 -9.27
N GLY A 282 5.66 24.24 -9.82
CA GLY A 282 6.18 25.01 -10.93
C GLY A 282 5.46 24.68 -12.23
N HIS A 283 5.09 25.70 -12.99
CA HIS A 283 4.54 25.53 -14.35
C HIS A 283 5.62 25.40 -15.43
N HIS A 284 6.89 25.26 -15.03
CA HIS A 284 8.02 25.22 -15.95
C HIS A 284 8.11 23.90 -16.74
N GLY A 285 7.41 22.85 -16.31
CA GLY A 285 7.11 21.64 -17.08
C GLY A 285 8.29 21.17 -17.92
N ASP A 286 9.34 20.72 -17.26
CA ASP A 286 10.60 20.31 -17.90
C ASP A 286 10.41 18.99 -18.68
N SER A 287 9.31 18.25 -18.40
CA SER A 287 8.92 17.07 -19.15
C SER A 287 7.46 17.09 -19.63
N LEU A 288 7.17 16.34 -20.70
CA LEU A 288 5.80 16.13 -21.18
C LEU A 288 4.91 15.50 -20.11
N ALA A 289 5.45 14.58 -19.31
CA ALA A 289 4.70 13.92 -18.23
C ALA A 289 4.21 14.94 -17.20
N GLU A 290 5.06 15.87 -16.77
CA GLU A 290 4.65 16.95 -15.85
C GLU A 290 3.53 17.82 -16.42
N LYS A 291 3.59 18.14 -17.71
CA LYS A 291 2.52 18.89 -18.39
C LYS A 291 1.21 18.12 -18.40
N ILE A 292 1.26 16.81 -18.66
CA ILE A 292 0.08 15.94 -18.62
C ILE A 292 -0.52 15.92 -17.21
N PHE A 293 0.31 15.65 -16.18
CA PHE A 293 -0.15 15.57 -14.79
C PHE A 293 -0.65 16.90 -14.21
N SER A 294 -0.14 18.04 -14.71
CA SER A 294 -0.55 19.38 -14.25
C SER A 294 -1.81 19.92 -14.95
N VAL A 295 -2.10 19.47 -16.17
CA VAL A 295 -3.23 19.98 -16.97
C VAL A 295 -4.45 19.08 -16.89
N LEU A 296 -4.27 17.75 -16.85
CA LEU A 296 -5.39 16.82 -16.86
C LEU A 296 -5.99 16.60 -15.45
N PRO A 297 -7.31 16.41 -15.33
CA PRO A 297 -7.94 16.13 -14.05
C PRO A 297 -7.54 14.75 -13.55
N ARG A 298 -7.55 14.57 -12.22
CA ARG A 298 -7.22 13.28 -11.60
C ARG A 298 -8.24 12.20 -11.96
N LEU A 299 -7.76 10.99 -12.22
CA LEU A 299 -8.62 9.82 -12.41
C LEU A 299 -9.31 9.48 -11.07
N PRO A 300 -10.65 9.38 -11.02
CA PRO A 300 -11.36 9.07 -9.79
C PRO A 300 -10.82 7.80 -9.13
N GLY A 301 -10.67 7.84 -7.80
CA GLY A 301 -10.11 6.74 -7.01
C GLY A 301 -8.59 6.55 -7.12
N HIS A 302 -7.90 7.35 -7.94
CA HIS A 302 -6.44 7.27 -8.12
C HIS A 302 -5.74 8.50 -7.56
N THR A 303 -4.52 8.29 -7.05
CA THR A 303 -3.66 9.34 -6.51
C THR A 303 -2.57 9.78 -7.49
N ASN A 304 -2.13 8.88 -8.38
CA ASN A 304 -1.01 9.07 -9.31
C ASN A 304 -1.40 8.91 -10.79
N ASP A 305 -2.69 8.97 -11.15
CA ASP A 305 -3.15 8.90 -12.53
C ASP A 305 -4.14 10.03 -12.87
N VAL A 306 -4.30 10.29 -14.16
CA VAL A 306 -5.13 11.36 -14.71
C VAL A 306 -6.10 10.84 -15.75
N MET A 307 -7.21 11.54 -15.91
CA MET A 307 -8.21 11.28 -16.92
C MET A 307 -7.71 11.78 -18.27
N VAL A 308 -7.63 10.88 -19.24
CA VAL A 308 -7.36 11.22 -20.63
C VAL A 308 -8.68 11.27 -21.39
N ASN A 309 -8.95 12.38 -22.09
CA ASN A 309 -10.12 12.45 -22.96
C ASN A 309 -9.89 11.53 -24.17
N MET A 310 -10.70 10.48 -24.28
CA MET A 310 -10.61 9.50 -25.35
C MET A 310 -11.62 9.74 -26.48
N VAL A 311 -12.47 10.77 -26.41
CA VAL A 311 -13.55 11.02 -27.38
C VAL A 311 -13.05 11.00 -28.81
N GLU A 312 -11.95 11.69 -29.09
CA GLU A 312 -11.35 11.77 -30.43
C GLU A 312 -10.83 10.41 -30.95
N LEU A 313 -10.56 9.45 -30.07
CA LEU A 313 -10.11 8.10 -30.40
C LEU A 313 -11.26 7.10 -30.56
N THR A 314 -12.51 7.52 -30.30
CA THR A 314 -13.69 6.67 -30.45
C THR A 314 -14.50 7.04 -31.69
N ALA A 315 -15.23 6.06 -32.24
CA ALA A 315 -16.23 6.33 -33.28
C ALA A 315 -17.47 7.08 -32.73
N LEU A 316 -17.57 7.25 -31.42
CA LEU A 316 -18.67 7.91 -30.72
C LEU A 316 -18.34 9.39 -30.54
N GLN A 317 -18.43 10.16 -31.63
CA GLN A 317 -18.29 11.61 -31.56
C GLN A 317 -19.57 12.22 -30.98
N THR A 318 -19.49 12.76 -29.76
CA THR A 318 -20.59 13.52 -29.15
C THR A 318 -20.58 14.95 -29.70
N LYS A 319 -21.73 15.43 -30.20
CA LYS A 319 -21.91 16.83 -30.64
C LYS A 319 -22.18 17.79 -29.48
N ASP A 320 -22.30 17.25 -28.27
CA ASP A 320 -22.68 17.98 -27.08
C ASP A 320 -21.46 18.11 -26.16
N GLU A 321 -20.93 19.33 -26.05
CA GLU A 321 -19.78 19.66 -25.18
C GLU A 321 -20.06 19.36 -23.70
N THR A 322 -21.32 19.13 -23.32
CA THR A 322 -21.73 18.85 -21.94
C THR A 322 -21.73 17.35 -21.62
N CYS A 323 -21.75 16.47 -22.63
CA CYS A 323 -21.85 15.03 -22.44
C CYS A 323 -20.46 14.36 -22.52
N ASN A 324 -19.70 14.49 -21.44
CA ASN A 324 -18.39 13.84 -21.23
C ASN A 324 -18.52 12.37 -20.79
N ILE A 325 -19.58 11.66 -21.20
CA ILE A 325 -19.79 10.24 -20.83
C ILE A 325 -19.06 9.35 -21.84
N ILE A 326 -17.73 9.47 -21.87
CA ILE A 326 -16.87 8.38 -22.29
C ILE A 326 -16.02 8.07 -21.07
N ALA A 327 -15.96 6.80 -20.68
CA ALA A 327 -15.08 6.37 -19.60
C ALA A 327 -13.68 6.91 -19.91
N PRO A 328 -13.11 7.79 -19.06
CA PRO A 328 -11.87 8.45 -19.39
C PRO A 328 -10.78 7.39 -19.57
N GLY A 329 -9.91 7.62 -20.54
CA GLY A 329 -8.65 6.91 -20.61
C GLY A 329 -7.78 7.25 -19.41
N CYS A 330 -6.66 6.55 -19.31
CA CYS A 330 -5.69 6.74 -18.23
C CYS A 330 -4.27 6.55 -18.78
N LEU A 331 -3.25 6.91 -17.99
CA LEU A 331 -1.87 6.76 -18.42
C LEU A 331 -1.33 5.35 -18.21
N ALA A 332 -1.88 4.59 -17.26
CA ALA A 332 -1.49 3.19 -17.10
C ALA A 332 -1.92 2.37 -18.31
N GLN A 333 -0.98 1.63 -18.89
CA GLN A 333 -1.24 0.76 -20.01
C GLN A 333 -1.09 -0.70 -19.57
N PRO A 334 -2.03 -1.60 -19.97
CA PRO A 334 -1.80 -3.02 -19.90
C PRO A 334 -0.52 -3.36 -20.69
N LYS A 335 0.33 -4.24 -20.13
CA LYS A 335 1.53 -4.73 -20.82
C LYS A 335 1.26 -6.07 -21.48
#